data_AF-A0A158JC69-F1
#
_entry.id   AF-A0A158JC69-F1
#
_cell.length_a   1.000
_cell.length_b   1.000
_cell.length_c   1.000
_cell.angle_alpha   90.00
_cell.angle_beta   90.00
_cell.angle_gamma   90.00
#
_symmetry.space_group_name_H-M   'P 1'
#
loop_
_entity.id
_entity.type
_entity.pdbx_description
1 polymer ?
#
loop_
_entity_poly.entity_id
_entity_poly.type
_entity_poly.pdbx_seq_one_letter_code
_entity_poly.pdbx_strand_id
1 'polypeptide(L)'
;MPAMHPIPDLTPLLKQLRLSGILDSLEARNREAIDRKLAFTEFLSLLIHDEVARRDNKKLSLRMRRANFRSQKTLEGFDFDRLPGLNRAAIRA
;
A
#
# COMPACT_ATOMS: atom_id res chain seq x y z
N MET A 1 17.43 -15.00 -28.00
CA MET A 1 16.89 -14.75 -26.65
C MET A 1 17.58 -13.49 -26.12
N PRO A 2 16.86 -12.48 -25.60
CA PRO A 2 17.53 -11.28 -25.11
C PRO A 2 18.41 -11.69 -23.93
N ALA A 3 19.66 -11.22 -23.93
CA ALA A 3 20.63 -11.54 -22.90
C ALA A 3 20.09 -11.06 -21.53
N MET A 4 19.84 -12.04 -20.65
CA MET A 4 19.58 -11.80 -19.23
C MET A 4 20.88 -11.24 -18.65
N HIS A 5 21.01 -9.92 -18.60
CA HIS A 5 22.10 -9.31 -17.84
C HIS A 5 21.89 -9.73 -16.39
N PRO A 6 22.82 -10.48 -15.77
CA PRO A 6 22.66 -10.88 -14.38
C PRO A 6 22.57 -9.60 -13.56
N ILE A 7 21.40 -9.37 -12.97
CA ILE A 7 21.19 -8.28 -12.03
C ILE A 7 22.26 -8.51 -10.94
N PRO A 8 23.16 -7.54 -10.68
CA PRO A 8 24.09 -7.63 -9.56
C PRO A 8 23.28 -7.99 -8.31
N ASP A 9 23.83 -8.74 -7.35
CA ASP A 9 23.04 -9.07 -6.16
C ASP A 9 22.76 -7.78 -5.34
N LEU A 10 21.62 -7.14 -5.65
CA LEU A 10 21.15 -5.91 -5.03
C LEU A 10 20.41 -6.20 -3.73
N THR A 11 20.08 -7.47 -3.47
CA THR A 11 19.34 -7.91 -2.28
C THR A 11 19.96 -7.39 -0.97
N PRO A 12 21.27 -7.59 -0.69
CA PRO A 12 21.88 -7.11 0.55
C PRO A 12 21.84 -5.57 0.66
N LEU A 13 22.08 -4.85 -0.44
CA LEU A 13 22.09 -3.39 -0.48
C LEU A 13 20.69 -2.79 -0.27
N LEU A 14 19.68 -3.35 -0.94
CA LEU A 14 18.28 -2.93 -0.80
C LEU A 14 17.77 -3.21 0.62
N LYS A 15 18.18 -4.32 1.23
CA LYS A 15 17.89 -4.61 2.64
C LYS A 15 18.55 -3.60 3.58
N GLN A 16 19.82 -3.26 3.36
CA GLN A 16 20.55 -2.25 4.13
C GLN A 16 19.87 -0.87 4.06
N LEU A 17 19.42 -0.47 2.87
CA LEU A 17 18.70 0.80 2.65
C LEU A 17 17.22 0.75 3.02
N ARG A 18 16.71 -0.42 3.42
CA ARG A 18 15.30 -0.66 3.78
C ARG A 18 14.35 -0.34 2.62
N LEU A 19 14.75 -0.66 1.39
CA LEU A 19 14.01 -0.46 0.15
C LEU A 19 13.22 -1.72 -0.22
N SER A 20 12.33 -2.16 0.68
CA SER A 20 11.59 -3.42 0.53
C SER A 20 10.52 -3.39 -0.57
N GLY A 21 10.01 -2.20 -0.93
CA GLY A 21 9.10 -2.04 -2.06
C GLY A 21 9.81 -2.32 -3.38
N ILE A 22 10.99 -1.71 -3.55
CA ILE A 22 11.86 -1.97 -4.72
C ILE A 22 12.28 -3.44 -4.74
N LEU A 23 12.71 -4.00 -3.61
CA LEU A 23 13.14 -5.40 -3.55
C LEU A 23 12.08 -6.36 -4.12
N ASP A 24 10.81 -6.14 -3.78
CA ASP A 24 9.72 -7.02 -4.19
C ASP A 24 9.20 -6.72 -5.60
N SER A 25 9.37 -5.49 -6.11
CA SER A 25 8.88 -5.09 -7.44
C SER A 25 9.95 -5.05 -8.54
N LEU A 26 11.24 -5.15 -8.19
CA LEU A 26 12.37 -4.95 -9.11
C LEU A 26 12.30 -5.82 -10.35
N GLU A 27 12.04 -7.12 -10.20
CA GLU A 27 11.99 -8.05 -11.34
C GLU A 27 10.83 -7.72 -12.28
N ALA A 28 9.65 -7.45 -11.73
CA ALA A 28 8.46 -7.09 -12.50
C ALA A 28 8.65 -5.77 -13.26
N ARG A 29 9.19 -4.74 -12.58
CA ARG A 29 9.48 -3.44 -13.19
C ARG A 29 10.60 -3.51 -14.22
N ASN A 30 11.60 -4.37 -14.02
CA ASN A 30 12.66 -4.59 -15.00
C ASN A 30 12.11 -5.20 -16.30
N ARG A 31 11.23 -6.20 -16.19
CA ARG A 31 10.52 -6.75 -17.36
C ARG A 31 9.67 -5.70 -18.05
N GLU A 32 8.88 -4.94 -17.30
CA GLU A 32 8.06 -3.85 -17.83
C GLU A 32 8.91 -2.78 -18.56
N ALA A 33 10.07 -2.42 -18.01
CA ALA A 33 10.97 -1.44 -18.62
C ALA A 33 11.54 -1.93 -19.94
N ILE A 34 11.90 -3.21 -20.04
CA ILE A 34 12.36 -3.84 -21.28
C ILE A 34 11.22 -3.88 -22.30
N ASP A 35 10.04 -4.35 -21.90
CA ASP A 35 8.90 -4.52 -22.80
C ASP A 35 8.39 -3.18 -23.35
N ARG A 36 8.35 -2.15 -22.50
CA ARG A 36 7.86 -0.81 -22.87
C ARG A 36 8.96 0.15 -23.34
N LYS A 37 10.22 -0.30 -23.35
CA LYS A 37 11.40 0.52 -23.69
C LYS A 37 11.43 1.85 -22.90
N LEU A 38 11.17 1.76 -21.60
CA LEU A 38 11.15 2.94 -20.73
C LEU A 38 12.53 3.60 -20.69
N ALA A 39 12.55 4.93 -20.59
CA ALA A 39 13.78 5.64 -20.29
C ALA A 39 14.28 5.24 -18.89
N PHE A 40 15.60 5.28 -18.68
CA PHE A 40 16.19 4.91 -17.38
C PHE A 40 15.64 5.74 -16.22
N THR A 41 15.33 7.02 -16.46
CA THR A 41 14.71 7.92 -15.48
C THR A 41 13.28 7.52 -15.15
N GLU A 42 12.51 7.02 -16.12
CA GLU A 42 11.16 6.53 -15.90
C GLU A 42 11.16 5.23 -15.12
N PHE A 43 12.04 4.29 -15.46
CA PHE A 43 12.24 3.06 -14.69
C PHE A 43 12.61 3.36 -13.23
N LEU A 44 13.58 4.25 -13.01
CA LEU A 44 13.96 4.67 -11.66
C LEU A 44 12.78 5.32 -10.93
N SER A 45 12.02 6.19 -11.60
CA SER A 45 10.82 6.82 -11.03
C SER A 45 9.80 5.77 -10.58
N LEU A 46 9.51 4.75 -11.40
CA LEU A 46 8.58 3.67 -11.05
C LEU A 46 9.04 2.90 -9.80
N LEU A 47 10.32 2.54 -9.73
CA LEU A 47 10.89 1.86 -8.56
C LEU A 47 10.72 2.69 -7.28
N ILE A 48 11.03 3.99 -7.36
CA ILE A 48 10.88 4.89 -6.21
C ILE A 48 9.40 5.03 -5.82
N HIS A 49 8.48 5.11 -6.77
CA HIS A 49 7.05 5.16 -6.50
C HIS A 49 6.56 3.90 -5.77
N ASP A 50 7.01 2.71 -6.17
CA ASP A 50 6.65 1.46 -5.49
C ASP A 50 7.11 1.45 -4.01
N GLU A 51 8.32 1.95 -3.73
CA GLU A 51 8.81 2.09 -2.35
C GLU A 51 7.96 3.06 -1.53
N VAL A 52 7.66 4.23 -2.08
CA VAL A 52 6.84 5.25 -1.40
C VAL A 52 5.44 4.71 -1.12
N ALA A 53 4.79 4.11 -2.12
CA ALA A 53 3.47 3.51 -1.97
C ALA A 53 3.46 2.44 -0.87
N ARG A 54 4.51 1.59 -0.81
CA ARG A 54 4.61 0.59 0.24
C ARG A 54 4.79 1.20 1.64
N ARG A 55 5.58 2.26 1.77
CA ARG A 55 5.74 2.97 3.06
C ARG A 55 4.43 3.58 3.53
N ASP A 56 3.68 4.18 2.63
CA ASP A 56 2.42 4.83 2.97
C ASP A 56 1.33 3.81 3.31
N ASN A 57 1.24 2.70 2.57
CA ASN A 57 0.37 1.58 2.92
C ASN A 57 0.72 1.00 4.31
N LYS A 58 2.01 0.86 4.63
CA LYS A 58 2.44 0.39 5.97
C LYS A 58 2.07 1.37 7.07
N LYS A 59 2.26 2.68 6.86
CA LYS A 59 1.83 3.73 7.81
C LYS A 59 0.32 3.71 8.01
N LEU A 60 -0.45 3.64 6.93
CA LEU A 60 -1.91 3.58 6.96
C LEU A 60 -2.38 2.34 7.73
N SER A 61 -1.85 1.16 7.40
CA SER A 61 -2.18 -0.10 8.08
C SER A 61 -1.87 -0.02 9.58
N LEU A 62 -0.73 0.56 9.96
CA LEU A 62 -0.37 0.76 11.36
C LEU A 62 -1.33 1.73 12.07
N ARG A 63 -1.69 2.84 11.43
CA ARG A 63 -2.66 3.80 11.97
C ARG A 63 -4.03 3.16 12.15
N MET A 64 -4.51 2.39 11.17
CA MET A 64 -5.78 1.67 11.25
C MET A 64 -5.79 0.65 12.39
N ARG A 65 -4.71 -0.14 12.53
CA ARG A 65 -4.54 -1.07 13.66
C ARG A 65 -4.53 -0.35 15.00
N ARG A 66 -3.81 0.77 15.11
CA ARG A 66 -3.73 1.58 16.35
C ARG A 66 -5.03 2.27 16.71
N ALA A 67 -5.82 2.70 15.72
CA ALA A 67 -7.12 3.31 15.95
C ALA A 67 -8.09 2.36 16.64
N ASN A 68 -7.84 1.03 16.57
CA ASN A 68 -8.62 -0.01 17.22
C ASN A 68 -10.13 0.23 17.07
N PHE A 69 -10.55 0.59 15.85
CA PHE A 69 -11.95 0.81 15.54
C PHE A 69 -12.69 -0.45 15.95
N ARG A 70 -13.52 -0.35 17.01
CA ARG A 70 -14.47 -1.41 17.30
C ARG A 70 -15.36 -1.50 16.06
N SER A 71 -15.47 -2.72 15.52
CA SER A 71 -16.30 -3.12 14.38
C SER A 71 -17.33 -2.06 13.98
N GLN A 72 -17.36 -1.67 12.70
CA GLN A 72 -18.32 -0.71 12.14
C GLN A 72 -19.69 -0.90 12.79
N LYS A 73 -20.02 -0.06 13.78
CA LYS A 73 -21.35 -0.06 14.36
C LYS A 73 -22.18 0.72 13.37
N THR A 74 -22.76 -0.02 12.41
CA THR A 74 -23.72 0.57 11.49
C THR A 74 -24.91 1.07 12.32
N LEU A 75 -25.61 2.09 11.82
CA LEU A 75 -26.83 2.57 12.47
C LEU A 75 -27.85 1.43 12.66
N GLU A 76 -27.81 0.40 11.81
CA GLU A 76 -28.65 -0.80 11.90
C GLU A 76 -28.34 -1.65 13.15
N GLY A 77 -27.07 -1.68 13.59
CA GLY A 77 -26.64 -2.38 14.80
C GLY A 77 -26.68 -1.53 16.07
N PHE A 78 -27.26 -0.33 16.01
CA PHE A 78 -27.39 0.55 17.16
C PHE A 78 -28.67 0.22 17.94
N ASP A 79 -28.52 -0.15 19.21
CA ASP A 79 -29.64 -0.37 20.12
C ASP A 79 -30.24 0.97 20.56
N PHE A 80 -31.25 1.42 19.82
CA PHE A 80 -31.97 2.67 20.08
C PHE A 80 -32.87 2.59 21.32
N ASP A 81 -33.11 1.41 21.89
CA ASP A 81 -33.93 1.25 23.10
C ASP A 81 -33.15 1.67 24.35
N ARG A 82 -31.82 1.72 24.27
CA ARG A 82 -30.95 2.32 25.30
C ARG A 82 -31.00 3.84 25.38
N LEU A 83 -31.59 4.53 24.39
CA LEU A 83 -31.70 5.99 24.34
C LEU A 83 -33.14 6.43 24.01
N PRO A 84 -34.08 6.34 24.97
CA PRO A 84 -35.50 6.62 24.74
C PRO A 84 -35.80 8.09 24.37
N GLY A 85 -34.89 9.02 24.68
CA GLY A 85 -35.01 10.44 24.29
C GLY A 85 -34.44 10.78 22.91
N LEU A 86 -33.91 9.80 22.18
CA LEU A 86 -33.27 10.04 20.89
C LEU A 86 -34.32 10.13 19.77
N ASN A 87 -34.32 11.23 19.02
CA ASN A 87 -35.21 11.39 17.87
C ASN A 87 -34.77 10.49 16.70
N ARG A 88 -35.38 9.31 16.61
CA ARG A 88 -35.06 8.30 15.59
C ARG A 88 -35.35 8.77 14.16
N ALA A 89 -36.28 9.71 13.96
CA ALA A 89 -36.63 10.26 12.65
C ALA A 89 -35.55 11.19 12.07
N ALA A 90 -34.74 11.83 12.94
CA ALA A 90 -33.63 12.68 12.51
C ALA A 90 -32.36 11.89 12.12
N ILE A 91 -32.31 10.59 12.44
CA ILE A 91 -31.13 9.73 12.26
C ILE A 91 -31.25 8.86 11.00
N ARG A 92 -32.47 8.66 10.49
CA ARG A 92 -32.75 7.86 9.29
C ARG A 92 -32.87 8.81 8.09
N ALA A 93 -31.84 8.86 7.24
CA ALA A 93 -31.89 9.49 5.93
C ALA A 93 -32.31 8.47 4.86
#